data_AF-A0A7C1RQZ9-F1
#
_entry.id   AF-A0A7C1RQZ9-F1
#
_cell.length_a   1.000
_cell.length_b   1.000
_cell.length_c   1.000
_cell.angle_alpha   90.00
_cell.angle_beta   90.00
_cell.angle_gamma   90.00
#
_symmetry.space_group_name_H-M   'P 1'
#
loop_
_entity.id
_entity.type
_entity.pdbx_description
1 polymer ?
#
loop_
_entity_poly.entity_id
_entity_poly.type
_entity_poly.pdbx_seq_one_letter_code
_entity_poly.pdbx_strand_id
1 'polypeptide(L)'
;MDIVFQWLLLTIAVAVGWFVGRLGSDRNRTRTKIADEESVKDRLQFLFTNYSDQAVDNFVQSLAVNKDTVSLHLSIGRHFRNKGETDRAILVHQNLLARPELPPRFSPQVTLELAMDFLNAGLLDRAEALLQQLMGDREYGRKAAEQLIDLYQQEREWGKASDVARTLTKNDADPAMYKDLAYLTCERAEQALGQDDRWTAQKLAREALDYDRSCVRATLILMKILIRQGSYREAGNQGLKVFDQNPDFGPESIDRLMKLEHEHGDIGRLVK
;
A
#
# COMPACT_ATOMS: atom_id res chain seq x y z
N MET A 1 78.67 -32.27 2.94
CA MET A 1 77.62 -32.11 3.98
C MET A 1 76.63 -31.01 3.61
N ASP A 2 76.92 -30.19 2.60
CA ASP A 2 76.20 -28.95 2.28
C ASP A 2 74.90 -29.18 1.49
N ILE A 3 74.86 -30.19 0.63
CA ILE A 3 73.65 -30.53 -0.15
C ILE A 3 72.52 -31.01 0.76
N VAL A 4 72.81 -31.84 1.75
CA VAL A 4 71.80 -32.34 2.69
C VAL A 4 71.23 -31.18 3.52
N PHE A 5 72.07 -30.20 3.85
CA PHE A 5 71.66 -28.99 4.57
C PHE A 5 70.76 -28.07 3.73
N GLN A 6 71.05 -27.94 2.42
CA GLN A 6 70.22 -27.17 1.49
C GLN A 6 68.85 -27.79 1.27
N TRP A 7 68.76 -29.11 1.12
CA TRP A 7 67.47 -29.80 0.99
C TRP A 7 66.66 -29.73 2.28
N LEU A 8 67.31 -29.79 3.44
CA LEU A 8 66.66 -29.66 4.75
C LEU A 8 66.14 -28.23 4.98
N LEU A 9 66.86 -27.19 4.51
CA LEU A 9 66.36 -25.82 4.54
C LEU A 9 65.16 -25.62 3.62
N LEU A 10 65.15 -26.26 2.45
CA LEU A 10 64.04 -26.14 1.49
C LEU A 10 62.76 -26.79 2.05
N THR A 11 62.86 -27.96 2.68
CA THR A 11 61.69 -28.61 3.30
C THR A 11 61.16 -27.82 4.49
N ILE A 12 62.04 -27.22 5.29
CA ILE A 12 61.62 -26.32 6.39
C ILE A 12 60.94 -25.06 5.83
N ALA A 13 61.47 -24.45 4.77
CA ALA A 13 60.86 -23.28 4.14
C ALA A 13 59.45 -23.57 3.60
N VAL A 14 59.25 -24.73 2.97
CA VAL A 14 57.93 -25.18 2.51
C VAL A 14 56.99 -25.47 3.67
N ALA A 15 57.48 -26.11 4.74
CA ALA A 15 56.68 -26.38 5.94
C ALA A 15 56.24 -25.08 6.64
N VAL A 16 57.12 -24.09 6.76
CA VAL A 16 56.81 -22.76 7.31
C VAL A 16 55.83 -22.02 6.40
N GLY A 17 56.05 -22.03 5.08
CA GLY A 17 55.14 -21.41 4.11
C GLY A 17 53.73 -22.02 4.16
N TRP A 18 53.64 -23.35 4.30
CA TRP A 18 52.37 -24.06 4.45
C TRP A 18 51.69 -23.76 5.80
N PHE A 19 52.46 -23.70 6.89
CA PHE A 19 51.94 -23.41 8.22
C PHE A 19 51.45 -21.96 8.34
N VAL A 20 52.19 -21.00 7.78
CA VAL A 20 51.77 -19.58 7.68
C VAL A 20 50.56 -19.43 6.77
N GLY A 21 50.51 -20.15 5.64
CA GLY A 21 49.36 -20.18 4.75
C GLY A 21 48.10 -20.75 5.42
N ARG A 22 48.27 -21.75 6.30
CA ARG A 22 47.16 -22.37 7.05
C ARG A 22 46.68 -21.50 8.21
N LEU A 23 47.58 -20.81 8.91
CA LEU A 23 47.24 -19.85 9.97
C LEU A 23 46.63 -18.55 9.44
N GLY A 24 46.93 -18.17 8.18
CA GLY A 24 46.31 -17.04 7.49
C GLY A 24 44.93 -17.33 6.88
N SER A 25 44.50 -18.60 6.86
CA SER A 25 43.26 -19.03 6.18
C SER A 25 41.99 -18.92 7.05
N ASP A 26 42.11 -18.45 8.30
CA ASP A 26 40.98 -18.24 9.22
C ASP A 26 40.70 -16.76 9.51
N ARG A 27 40.92 -15.90 8.50
CA ARG A 27 40.42 -14.52 8.53
C ARG A 27 39.25 -14.39 7.58
N ASN A 28 38.06 -14.64 8.14
CA ASN A 28 36.76 -14.24 7.61
C ASN A 28 36.54 -14.49 6.11
N ARG A 29 35.89 -15.62 5.80
CA ARG A 29 34.82 -15.64 4.79
C ARG A 29 33.67 -14.74 5.25
N THR A 30 33.93 -13.45 5.41
CA THR A 30 32.92 -12.46 5.10
C THR A 30 32.67 -12.63 3.61
N ARG A 31 31.56 -13.29 3.28
CA ARG A 31 30.65 -12.75 2.27
C ARG A 31 30.87 -11.24 2.30
N THR A 32 31.43 -10.67 1.25
CA THR A 32 31.16 -9.28 0.93
C THR A 32 29.66 -9.20 0.70
N LYS A 33 28.91 -9.19 1.81
CA LYS A 33 27.67 -8.46 1.89
C LYS A 33 28.07 -7.11 1.31
N ILE A 34 27.48 -6.81 0.15
CA ILE A 34 27.26 -5.48 -0.38
C ILE A 34 27.62 -4.47 0.70
N ALA A 35 28.74 -3.78 0.48
CA ALA A 35 29.24 -2.73 1.36
C ALA A 35 28.05 -1.92 1.89
N ASP A 36 27.98 -1.77 3.22
CA ASP A 36 26.91 -1.13 4.00
C ASP A 36 25.91 -0.38 3.11
N GLU A 37 24.66 -0.85 3.04
CA GLU A 37 23.56 -0.14 2.39
C GLU A 37 23.54 1.34 2.80
N GLU A 38 23.89 1.63 4.05
CA GLU A 38 24.03 2.98 4.60
C GLU A 38 25.19 3.75 3.93
N SER A 39 26.37 3.15 3.75
CA SER A 39 27.52 3.79 3.08
C SER A 39 27.33 3.99 1.58
N VAL A 40 26.59 3.09 0.91
CA VAL A 40 26.25 3.25 -0.52
C VAL A 40 25.15 4.29 -0.68
N LYS A 41 24.15 4.28 0.21
CA LYS A 41 23.10 5.31 0.27
C LYS A 41 23.70 6.69 0.55
N ASP A 42 24.66 6.81 1.45
CA ASP A 42 25.32 8.08 1.77
C ASP A 42 26.20 8.59 0.62
N ARG A 43 26.95 7.71 -0.04
CA ARG A 43 27.74 8.07 -1.23
C ARG A 43 26.85 8.45 -2.41
N LEU A 44 25.73 7.75 -2.62
CA LEU A 44 24.75 8.10 -3.65
C LEU A 44 24.02 9.39 -3.29
N GLN A 45 23.63 9.60 -2.04
CA GLN A 45 22.99 10.81 -1.57
C GLN A 45 23.92 12.03 -1.72
N PHE A 46 25.22 11.85 -1.50
CA PHE A 46 26.23 12.87 -1.77
C PHE A 46 26.39 13.18 -3.27
N LEU A 47 26.27 12.17 -4.15
CA LEU A 47 26.27 12.36 -5.61
C LEU A 47 24.97 13.01 -6.12
N PHE A 48 23.81 12.65 -5.60
CA PHE A 48 22.52 13.18 -6.06
C PHE A 48 22.17 14.56 -5.49
N THR A 49 22.93 15.08 -4.53
CA THR A 49 22.68 16.40 -3.93
C THR A 49 23.60 17.49 -4.50
N ASN A 50 24.71 17.11 -5.13
CA ASN A 50 25.76 18.05 -5.56
C ASN A 50 25.99 18.13 -7.09
N TYR A 51 25.32 17.31 -7.91
CA TYR A 51 25.49 17.30 -9.36
C TYR A 51 24.35 18.01 -10.10
N SER A 52 24.66 18.60 -11.25
CA SER A 52 23.68 19.14 -12.18
C SER A 52 22.71 18.04 -12.63
N ASP A 53 21.42 18.38 -12.66
CA ASP A 53 20.29 17.57 -13.10
C ASP A 53 20.58 16.68 -14.33
N GLN A 54 21.29 17.22 -15.33
CA GLN A 54 21.62 16.50 -16.56
C GLN A 54 22.66 15.39 -16.38
N ALA A 55 23.61 15.54 -15.45
CA ALA A 55 24.63 14.53 -15.18
C ALA A 55 24.03 13.31 -14.48
N VAL A 56 23.05 13.54 -13.62
CA VAL A 56 22.29 12.53 -12.91
C VAL A 56 21.45 11.71 -13.89
N ASP A 57 20.73 12.35 -14.82
CA ASP A 57 19.94 11.67 -15.84
C ASP A 57 20.83 10.80 -16.76
N ASN A 58 21.96 11.35 -17.23
CA ASN A 58 22.92 10.62 -18.06
C ASN A 58 23.55 9.43 -17.31
N PHE A 59 23.81 9.58 -16.01
CA PHE A 59 24.31 8.49 -15.17
C PHE A 59 23.28 7.36 -15.05
N VAL A 60 22.02 7.69 -14.76
CA VAL A 60 20.94 6.69 -14.70
C VAL A 60 20.77 5.96 -16.02
N GLN A 61 20.85 6.66 -17.16
CA GLN A 61 20.71 6.05 -18.48
C GLN A 61 21.92 5.18 -18.89
N SER A 62 23.12 5.50 -18.39
CA SER A 62 24.35 4.76 -18.69
C SER A 62 24.55 3.53 -17.80
N LEU A 63 23.86 3.44 -16.66
CA LEU A 63 23.84 2.24 -15.83
C LEU A 63 23.20 1.08 -16.58
N ALA A 64 23.97 0.00 -16.76
CA ALA A 64 23.49 -1.22 -17.41
C ALA A 64 22.36 -1.85 -16.59
N VAL A 65 21.26 -2.23 -17.24
CA VAL A 65 20.14 -2.92 -16.60
C VAL A 65 20.40 -4.43 -16.58
N ASN A 66 20.53 -5.00 -15.39
CA ASN A 66 20.66 -6.43 -15.17
C ASN A 66 20.26 -6.82 -13.73
N LYS A 67 20.31 -8.12 -13.42
CA LYS A 67 19.91 -8.66 -12.11
C LYS A 67 20.62 -8.03 -10.90
N ASP A 68 21.82 -7.48 -11.07
CA ASP A 68 22.67 -6.96 -10.00
C ASP A 68 22.49 -5.43 -9.85
N THR A 69 21.96 -4.75 -10.87
CA THR A 69 21.78 -3.28 -10.89
C THR A 69 20.33 -2.83 -10.74
N VAL A 70 19.34 -3.70 -10.99
CA VAL A 70 17.90 -3.35 -10.89
C VAL A 70 17.53 -2.77 -9.51
N SER A 71 18.07 -3.32 -8.42
CA SER A 71 17.84 -2.82 -7.07
C SER A 71 18.36 -1.39 -6.86
N LEU A 72 19.45 -1.02 -7.54
CA LEU A 72 19.99 0.33 -7.54
C LEU A 72 19.06 1.30 -8.28
N HIS A 73 18.60 0.94 -9.48
CA HIS A 73 17.62 1.76 -10.22
C HIS A 73 16.33 2.00 -9.41
N LEU A 74 15.80 0.94 -8.78
CA LEU A 74 14.63 1.04 -7.90
C LEU A 74 14.86 1.97 -6.69
N SER A 75 16.08 1.97 -6.15
CA SER A 75 16.45 2.86 -5.04
C SER A 75 16.57 4.31 -5.49
N ILE A 76 17.14 4.53 -6.68
CA ILE A 76 17.27 5.86 -7.29
C ILE A 76 15.89 6.45 -7.61
N GLY A 77 14.99 5.68 -8.23
CA GLY A 77 13.64 6.15 -8.55
C GLY A 77 12.87 6.55 -7.28
N ARG A 78 12.91 5.70 -6.24
CA ARG A 78 12.32 6.03 -4.93
C ARG A 78 12.91 7.28 -4.29
N HIS A 79 14.22 7.49 -4.43
CA HIS A 79 14.88 8.70 -3.94
C HIS A 79 14.36 9.97 -4.61
N PHE A 80 14.21 9.96 -5.94
CA PHE A 80 13.62 11.10 -6.66
C PHE A 80 12.17 11.36 -6.26
N ARG A 81 11.34 10.31 -6.16
CA ARG A 81 9.95 10.45 -5.72
C ARG A 81 9.87 11.08 -4.32
N ASN A 82 10.68 10.62 -3.38
CA ASN A 82 10.71 11.16 -2.02
C ASN A 82 11.21 12.62 -1.94
N LYS A 83 12.01 13.07 -2.91
CA LYS A 83 12.40 14.49 -3.05
C LYS A 83 11.34 15.35 -3.74
N GLY A 84 10.26 14.76 -4.23
CA GLY A 84 9.26 15.46 -5.06
C GLY A 84 9.68 15.64 -6.52
N GLU A 85 10.80 15.03 -6.94
CA GLU A 85 11.27 15.03 -8.33
C GLU A 85 10.57 13.91 -9.13
N THR A 86 9.24 13.97 -9.18
CA THR A 86 8.38 12.89 -9.71
C THR A 86 8.67 12.55 -11.17
N ASP A 87 8.93 13.55 -12.02
CA ASP A 87 9.27 13.33 -13.43
C ASP A 87 10.53 12.45 -13.61
N ARG A 88 11.53 12.62 -12.74
CA ARG A 88 12.75 11.80 -12.77
C ARG A 88 12.49 10.38 -12.29
N ALA A 89 11.69 10.23 -11.25
CA ALA A 89 11.28 8.91 -10.78
C ALA A 89 10.57 8.12 -11.89
N ILE A 90 9.60 8.76 -12.56
CA ILE A 90 8.89 8.21 -13.72
C ILE A 90 9.89 7.79 -14.81
N LEU A 91 10.82 8.67 -15.19
CA LEU A 91 11.82 8.36 -16.21
C LEU A 91 12.69 7.15 -15.82
N VAL A 92 13.11 7.05 -14.56
CA VAL A 92 13.92 5.92 -14.09
C VAL A 92 13.15 4.60 -14.24
N HIS A 93 11.93 4.52 -13.72
CA HIS A 93 11.17 3.27 -13.73
C HIS A 93 10.58 2.93 -15.12
N GLN A 94 10.23 3.92 -15.94
CA GLN A 94 9.86 3.69 -17.34
C GLN A 94 11.03 3.13 -18.15
N ASN A 95 12.22 3.73 -18.03
CA ASN A 95 13.41 3.22 -18.70
C ASN A 95 13.72 1.80 -18.23
N LEU A 96 13.54 1.50 -16.95
CA LEU A 96 13.77 0.16 -16.42
C LEU A 96 12.79 -0.87 -17.02
N LEU A 97 11.50 -0.54 -17.17
CA LEU A 97 10.49 -1.40 -17.81
C LEU A 97 10.67 -1.57 -19.32
N ALA A 98 11.20 -0.55 -20.00
CA ALA A 98 11.40 -0.59 -21.46
C ALA A 98 12.58 -1.49 -21.89
N ARG A 99 13.42 -1.94 -20.94
CA ARG A 99 14.65 -2.67 -21.25
C ARG A 99 14.39 -4.18 -21.33
N PRO A 100 14.72 -4.84 -22.46
CA PRO A 100 14.54 -6.28 -22.59
C PRO A 100 15.44 -7.09 -21.64
N GLU A 101 16.50 -6.47 -21.10
CA GLU A 101 17.40 -7.09 -20.13
C GLU A 101 16.85 -7.13 -18.70
N LEU A 102 15.69 -6.47 -18.44
CA LEU A 102 15.04 -6.51 -17.14
C LEU A 102 14.66 -7.96 -16.79
N PRO A 103 15.18 -8.52 -15.69
CA PRO A 103 14.79 -9.87 -15.29
C PRO A 103 13.28 -9.91 -15.00
N PRO A 104 12.52 -10.85 -15.59
CA PRO A 104 11.05 -10.86 -15.50
C PRO A 104 10.49 -10.81 -14.08
N ARG A 105 11.20 -11.41 -13.11
CA ARG A 105 10.82 -11.39 -11.69
C ARG A 105 10.70 -9.99 -11.07
N PHE A 106 11.40 -8.99 -11.64
CA PHE A 106 11.34 -7.62 -11.15
C PHE A 106 10.28 -6.79 -11.87
N SER A 107 9.74 -7.25 -13.00
CA SER A 107 8.74 -6.48 -13.76
C SER A 107 7.53 -6.05 -12.91
N PRO A 108 6.93 -6.92 -12.06
CA PRO A 108 5.85 -6.50 -11.17
C PRO A 108 6.27 -5.42 -10.17
N GLN A 109 7.47 -5.53 -9.60
CA GLN A 109 8.01 -4.54 -8.67
C GLN A 109 8.20 -3.18 -9.34
N VAL A 110 8.83 -3.14 -10.52
CA VAL A 110 9.05 -1.89 -11.25
C VAL A 110 7.72 -1.29 -11.70
N THR A 111 6.75 -2.12 -12.10
CA THR A 111 5.39 -1.69 -12.45
C THR A 111 4.70 -1.02 -11.27
N LEU A 112 4.81 -1.58 -10.07
CA LEU A 112 4.25 -0.97 -8.86
C LEU A 112 4.92 0.36 -8.56
N GLU A 113 6.25 0.42 -8.60
CA GLU A 113 6.98 1.67 -8.33
C GLU A 113 6.64 2.77 -9.35
N LEU A 114 6.51 2.44 -10.63
CA LEU A 114 6.06 3.40 -11.65
C LEU A 114 4.63 3.87 -11.41
N ALA A 115 3.73 2.97 -11.00
CA ALA A 115 2.38 3.35 -10.61
C ALA A 115 2.38 4.35 -9.45
N MET A 116 3.24 4.12 -8.43
CA MET A 116 3.39 5.04 -7.31
C MET A 116 3.94 6.40 -7.74
N ASP A 117 4.87 6.44 -8.70
CA ASP A 117 5.35 7.69 -9.26
C ASP A 117 4.24 8.46 -9.98
N PHE A 118 3.39 7.77 -10.76
CA PHE A 118 2.24 8.37 -11.41
C PHE A 118 1.21 8.92 -10.43
N LEU A 119 0.92 8.20 -9.33
CA LEU A 119 0.06 8.72 -8.26
C LEU A 119 0.63 10.01 -7.66
N ASN A 120 1.93 10.05 -7.36
CA ASN A 120 2.60 11.23 -6.80
C ASN A 120 2.64 12.41 -7.79
N ALA A 121 2.65 12.13 -9.09
CA ALA A 121 2.57 13.13 -10.16
C ALA A 121 1.12 13.55 -10.50
N GLY A 122 0.10 12.94 -9.89
CA GLY A 122 -1.31 13.18 -10.22
C GLY A 122 -1.76 12.60 -11.57
N LEU A 123 -0.99 11.69 -12.17
CA LEU A 123 -1.30 11.03 -13.43
C LEU A 123 -2.15 9.77 -13.19
N LEU A 124 -3.37 10.00 -12.69
CA LEU A 124 -4.24 8.96 -12.11
C LEU A 124 -4.60 7.83 -13.08
N ASP A 125 -5.04 8.14 -14.31
CA ASP A 125 -5.38 7.13 -15.32
C ASP A 125 -4.23 6.14 -15.61
N ARG A 126 -3.00 6.67 -15.63
CA ARG A 126 -1.81 5.86 -15.90
C ARG A 126 -1.44 4.99 -14.70
N ALA A 127 -1.63 5.50 -13.49
CA ALA A 127 -1.47 4.72 -12.28
C ALA A 127 -2.50 3.60 -12.21
N GLU A 128 -3.79 3.90 -12.46
CA GLU A 128 -4.88 2.91 -12.47
C GLU A 128 -4.54 1.75 -13.41
N ALA A 129 -4.13 2.04 -14.65
CA ALA A 129 -3.80 1.01 -15.64
C ALA A 129 -2.69 0.05 -15.18
N LEU A 130 -1.61 0.58 -14.58
CA LEU A 130 -0.51 -0.25 -14.07
C LEU A 130 -0.90 -1.05 -12.83
N LEU A 131 -1.71 -0.48 -11.93
CA LEU A 131 -2.19 -1.19 -10.75
C LEU A 131 -3.17 -2.31 -11.14
N GLN A 132 -4.05 -2.08 -12.11
CA GLN A 132 -4.95 -3.10 -12.64
C GLN A 132 -4.17 -4.28 -13.23
N GLN A 133 -3.07 -4.03 -13.95
CA GLN A 133 -2.19 -5.08 -14.47
C GLN A 133 -1.63 -5.97 -13.35
N LEU A 134 -1.39 -5.40 -12.17
CA LEU A 134 -0.81 -6.11 -11.02
C LEU A 134 -1.83 -6.91 -10.20
N MET A 135 -3.13 -6.74 -10.39
CA MET A 135 -4.17 -7.38 -9.55
C MET A 135 -4.06 -8.90 -9.48
N GLY A 136 -3.56 -9.56 -10.53
CA GLY A 136 -3.36 -11.01 -10.58
C GLY A 136 -1.99 -11.49 -10.08
N ASP A 137 -1.09 -10.56 -9.73
CA ASP A 137 0.25 -10.91 -9.28
C ASP A 137 0.25 -11.43 -7.83
N ARG A 138 1.00 -12.50 -7.57
CA ARG A 138 1.03 -13.18 -6.26
C ARG A 138 1.66 -12.33 -5.16
N GLU A 139 2.65 -11.50 -5.48
CA GLU A 139 3.42 -10.73 -4.50
C GLU A 139 2.94 -9.27 -4.43
N TYR A 140 2.54 -8.71 -5.57
CA TYR A 140 2.20 -7.29 -5.70
C TYR A 140 0.71 -7.02 -5.83
N GLY A 141 -0.13 -8.04 -6.09
CA GLY A 141 -1.57 -7.85 -6.30
C GLY A 141 -2.31 -7.26 -5.10
N ARG A 142 -1.99 -7.68 -3.87
CA ARG A 142 -2.61 -7.10 -2.65
C ARG A 142 -2.28 -5.61 -2.52
N LYS A 143 -1.01 -5.23 -2.69
CA LYS A 143 -0.58 -3.83 -2.64
C LYS A 143 -1.23 -3.01 -3.74
N ALA A 144 -1.30 -3.55 -4.96
CA ALA A 144 -1.94 -2.85 -6.07
C ALA A 144 -3.43 -2.61 -5.82
N ALA A 145 -4.12 -3.60 -5.25
CA ALA A 145 -5.52 -3.50 -4.88
C ALA A 145 -5.77 -2.43 -3.79
N GLU A 146 -4.94 -2.38 -2.75
CA GLU A 146 -5.00 -1.33 -1.72
C GLU A 146 -4.86 0.06 -2.35
N GLN A 147 -3.87 0.25 -3.23
CA GLN A 147 -3.66 1.51 -3.93
C GLN A 147 -4.81 1.88 -4.88
N LEU A 148 -5.44 0.90 -5.54
CA LEU A 148 -6.65 1.13 -6.35
C LEU A 148 -7.85 1.54 -5.50
N ILE A 149 -8.02 0.93 -4.32
CA ILE A 149 -9.09 1.30 -3.39
C ILE A 149 -8.91 2.76 -2.96
N ASP A 150 -7.71 3.16 -2.57
CA ASP A 150 -7.41 4.54 -2.19
C ASP A 150 -7.63 5.52 -3.35
N LEU A 151 -7.16 5.16 -4.54
CA LEU A 151 -7.35 5.96 -5.75
C LEU A 151 -8.83 6.19 -6.06
N TYR A 152 -9.63 5.13 -6.11
CA TYR A 152 -11.06 5.23 -6.40
C TYR A 152 -11.83 5.97 -5.31
N GLN A 153 -11.40 5.89 -4.04
CA GLN A 153 -11.96 6.72 -2.99
C GLN A 153 -11.68 8.21 -3.21
N GLN A 154 -10.45 8.56 -3.60
CA GLN A 154 -10.07 9.94 -3.94
C GLN A 154 -10.92 10.49 -5.10
N GLU A 155 -11.17 9.66 -6.12
CA GLU A 155 -11.99 10.02 -7.28
C GLU A 155 -13.51 9.91 -7.01
N ARG A 156 -13.91 9.43 -5.83
CA ARG A 156 -15.30 9.15 -5.43
C ARG A 156 -16.00 8.10 -6.31
N GLU A 157 -15.22 7.22 -6.92
CA GLU A 157 -15.65 6.06 -7.70
C GLU A 157 -15.93 4.86 -6.76
N TRP A 158 -16.86 5.04 -5.81
CA TRP A 158 -17.11 4.06 -4.72
C TRP A 158 -17.52 2.68 -5.22
N GLY A 159 -18.14 2.60 -6.39
CA GLY A 159 -18.48 1.35 -7.06
C GLY A 159 -17.24 0.52 -7.35
N LYS A 160 -16.28 1.11 -8.10
CA LYS A 160 -15.00 0.48 -8.42
C LYS A 160 -14.21 0.12 -7.14
N ALA A 161 -14.16 1.03 -6.16
CA ALA A 161 -13.50 0.77 -4.87
C ALA A 161 -14.09 -0.46 -4.16
N SER A 162 -15.43 -0.53 -4.08
CA SER A 162 -16.14 -1.66 -3.44
C SER A 162 -15.87 -2.99 -4.15
N ASP A 163 -15.77 -2.99 -5.48
CA ASP A 163 -15.54 -4.20 -6.26
C ASP A 163 -14.11 -4.74 -6.05
N VAL A 164 -13.12 -3.86 -5.95
CA VAL A 164 -11.75 -4.24 -5.60
C VAL A 164 -11.68 -4.74 -4.15
N ALA A 165 -12.24 -4.01 -3.19
CA ALA A 165 -12.27 -4.42 -1.78
C ALA A 165 -12.99 -5.78 -1.58
N ARG A 166 -14.11 -6.00 -2.27
CA ARG A 166 -14.82 -7.29 -2.27
C ARG A 166 -13.98 -8.44 -2.83
N THR A 167 -13.14 -8.16 -3.81
CA THR A 167 -12.24 -9.16 -4.37
C THR A 167 -11.14 -9.51 -3.37
N LEU A 168 -10.61 -8.53 -2.64
CA LEU A 168 -9.68 -8.77 -1.55
C LEU A 168 -10.30 -9.56 -0.40
N THR A 169 -11.49 -9.21 0.09
CA THR A 169 -12.13 -9.89 1.23
C THR A 169 -12.50 -11.35 0.96
N LYS A 170 -12.66 -11.74 -0.32
CA LYS A 170 -12.85 -13.14 -0.73
C LYS A 170 -11.57 -13.96 -0.66
N ASN A 171 -10.42 -13.33 -0.93
CA ASN A 171 -9.12 -13.99 -0.98
C ASN A 171 -8.38 -13.92 0.36
N ASP A 172 -8.69 -12.91 1.17
CA ASP A 172 -8.06 -12.60 2.45
C ASP A 172 -9.14 -12.24 3.48
N ALA A 173 -9.07 -12.83 4.67
CA ALA A 173 -10.07 -12.64 5.73
C ALA A 173 -9.67 -11.51 6.69
N ASP A 174 -9.07 -10.43 6.16
CA ASP A 174 -8.61 -9.28 6.94
C ASP A 174 -9.81 -8.47 7.48
N PRO A 175 -10.04 -8.44 8.81
CA PRO A 175 -11.15 -7.71 9.39
C PRO A 175 -11.14 -6.21 9.08
N ALA A 176 -9.97 -5.60 8.87
CA ALA A 176 -9.87 -4.19 8.51
C ALA A 176 -10.50 -3.94 7.12
N MET A 177 -10.21 -4.82 6.15
CA MET A 177 -10.75 -4.71 4.80
C MET A 177 -12.28 -4.90 4.75
N TYR A 178 -12.86 -5.72 5.64
CA TYR A 178 -14.32 -5.82 5.78
C TYR A 178 -14.95 -4.52 6.29
N LYS A 179 -14.28 -3.80 7.20
CA LYS A 179 -14.74 -2.48 7.67
C LYS A 179 -14.68 -1.44 6.56
N ASP A 180 -13.59 -1.41 5.79
CA ASP A 180 -13.45 -0.50 4.65
C ASP A 180 -14.53 -0.79 3.59
N LEU A 181 -14.79 -2.07 3.28
CA LEU A 181 -15.87 -2.47 2.39
C LEU A 181 -17.26 -2.03 2.90
N ALA A 182 -17.50 -2.11 4.22
CA ALA A 182 -18.74 -1.60 4.82
C ALA A 182 -18.87 -0.09 4.63
N TYR A 183 -17.80 0.68 4.83
CA TYR A 183 -17.81 2.14 4.62
C TYR A 183 -18.01 2.53 3.15
N LEU A 184 -17.32 1.87 2.22
CA LEU A 184 -17.52 2.06 0.78
C LEU A 184 -18.97 1.75 0.37
N THR A 185 -19.55 0.69 0.94
CA THR A 185 -20.96 0.33 0.70
C THR A 185 -21.91 1.37 1.27
N CYS A 186 -21.58 1.99 2.42
CA CYS A 186 -22.33 3.12 2.98
C CYS A 186 -22.29 4.36 2.07
N GLU A 187 -21.15 4.68 1.46
CA GLU A 187 -21.06 5.80 0.50
C GLU A 187 -21.99 5.58 -0.69
N ARG A 188 -22.03 4.34 -1.23
CA ARG A 188 -22.95 3.98 -2.31
C ARG A 188 -24.42 4.10 -1.87
N ALA A 189 -24.73 3.73 -0.62
CA ALA A 189 -26.07 3.88 -0.07
C ALA A 189 -26.50 5.35 0.04
N GLU A 190 -25.60 6.24 0.45
CA GLU A 190 -25.85 7.68 0.50
C GLU A 190 -25.98 8.29 -0.91
N GLN A 191 -25.20 7.84 -1.90
CA GLN A 191 -25.38 8.25 -3.30
C GLN A 191 -26.77 7.85 -3.83
N ALA A 192 -27.21 6.62 -3.58
CA ALA A 192 -28.55 6.16 -3.95
C ALA A 192 -29.64 7.00 -3.26
N LEU A 193 -29.46 7.33 -1.97
CA LEU A 193 -30.36 8.25 -1.26
C LEU A 193 -30.40 9.66 -1.85
N GLY A 194 -29.27 10.16 -2.35
CA GLY A 194 -29.17 11.44 -3.02
C GLY A 194 -29.96 11.49 -4.33
N GLN A 195 -30.12 10.33 -4.98
CA GLN A 195 -30.93 10.14 -6.20
C GLN A 195 -32.40 9.75 -5.89
N ASP A 196 -32.80 9.78 -4.62
CA ASP A 196 -34.09 9.29 -4.10
C ASP A 196 -34.38 7.80 -4.39
N ASP A 197 -33.35 7.01 -4.70
CA ASP A 197 -33.44 5.55 -4.80
C ASP A 197 -33.32 4.91 -3.40
N ARG A 198 -34.45 4.96 -2.69
CA ARG A 198 -34.56 4.45 -1.32
C ARG A 198 -34.41 2.94 -1.23
N TRP A 199 -34.80 2.21 -2.28
CA TRP A 199 -34.75 0.75 -2.30
C TRP A 199 -33.29 0.27 -2.38
N THR A 200 -32.52 0.83 -3.32
CA THR A 200 -31.10 0.51 -3.45
C THR A 200 -30.32 0.95 -2.22
N ALA A 201 -30.61 2.14 -1.68
CA ALA A 201 -29.99 2.60 -0.45
C ALA A 201 -30.24 1.66 0.74
N GLN A 202 -31.48 1.20 0.92
CA GLN A 202 -31.81 0.28 2.00
C GLN A 202 -31.08 -1.06 1.84
N LYS A 203 -31.02 -1.59 0.61
CA LYS A 203 -30.29 -2.82 0.30
C LYS A 203 -28.81 -2.68 0.64
N LEU A 204 -28.16 -1.61 0.18
CA LEU A 204 -26.74 -1.35 0.40
C LEU A 204 -26.42 -1.12 1.89
N ALA A 205 -27.25 -0.38 2.62
CA ALA A 205 -27.04 -0.17 4.05
C ALA A 205 -27.15 -1.47 4.86
N ARG A 206 -28.05 -2.40 4.46
CA ARG A 206 -28.08 -3.74 5.07
C ARG A 206 -26.85 -4.56 4.71
N GLU A 207 -26.43 -4.51 3.45
CA GLU A 207 -25.22 -5.19 2.99
C GLU A 207 -23.97 -4.70 3.75
N ALA A 208 -23.87 -3.40 4.04
CA ALA A 208 -22.80 -2.86 4.87
C ALA A 208 -22.78 -3.44 6.29
N LEU A 209 -23.95 -3.68 6.90
CA LEU A 209 -24.06 -4.35 8.21
C LEU A 209 -23.73 -5.84 8.16
N ASP A 210 -23.90 -6.48 6.99
CA ASP A 210 -23.47 -7.86 6.78
C ASP A 210 -21.94 -7.97 6.71
N TYR A 211 -21.25 -6.97 6.16
CA TYR A 211 -19.78 -6.87 6.20
C TYR A 211 -19.25 -6.51 7.59
N ASP A 212 -19.85 -5.53 8.24
CA ASP A 212 -19.49 -5.10 9.58
C ASP A 212 -20.73 -4.74 10.41
N ARG A 213 -21.07 -5.63 11.34
CA ARG A 213 -22.20 -5.44 12.26
C ARG A 213 -22.03 -4.23 13.18
N SER A 214 -20.80 -3.75 13.36
CA SER A 214 -20.47 -2.55 14.16
C SER A 214 -20.53 -1.24 13.36
N CYS A 215 -20.87 -1.30 12.07
CA CYS A 215 -20.96 -0.13 11.20
C CYS A 215 -22.14 0.78 11.57
N VAL A 216 -21.92 1.70 12.51
CA VAL A 216 -22.89 2.71 12.95
C VAL A 216 -23.43 3.54 11.79
N ARG A 217 -22.57 3.86 10.82
CA ARG A 217 -22.94 4.66 9.65
C ARG A 217 -24.06 4.01 8.84
N ALA A 218 -24.02 2.69 8.65
CA ALA A 218 -25.07 1.94 7.99
C ALA A 218 -26.40 2.00 8.76
N THR A 219 -26.34 1.88 10.09
CA THR A 219 -27.51 2.04 10.98
C THR A 219 -28.14 3.42 10.87
N LEU A 220 -27.33 4.49 10.82
CA LEU A 220 -27.80 5.86 10.65
C LEU A 220 -28.43 6.10 9.27
N ILE A 221 -27.91 5.46 8.21
CA ILE A 221 -28.52 5.51 6.86
C ILE A 221 -29.91 4.85 6.88
N LEU A 222 -30.05 3.68 7.54
CA LEU A 222 -31.35 3.02 7.69
C LEU A 222 -32.34 3.88 8.49
N MET A 223 -31.88 4.53 9.57
CA MET A 223 -32.68 5.49 10.32
C MET A 223 -33.16 6.64 9.44
N LYS A 224 -32.26 7.24 8.63
CA LYS A 224 -32.60 8.32 7.68
C LYS A 224 -33.64 7.89 6.65
N ILE A 225 -33.56 6.66 6.14
CA ILE A 225 -34.58 6.08 5.23
C ILE A 225 -35.95 6.01 5.93
N LEU A 226 -36.00 5.51 7.16
CA LEU A 226 -37.24 5.38 7.93
C LEU A 226 -37.87 6.75 8.23
N ILE A 227 -37.07 7.77 8.54
CA ILE A 227 -37.54 9.15 8.72
C ILE A 227 -38.19 9.66 7.43
N ARG A 228 -37.55 9.46 6.27
CA ARG A 228 -38.11 9.87 4.96
C ARG A 228 -39.41 9.14 4.60
N GLN A 229 -39.65 7.97 5.18
CA GLN A 229 -40.88 7.20 5.00
C GLN A 229 -42.00 7.61 5.99
N GLY A 230 -41.70 8.47 6.97
CA GLY A 230 -42.63 8.82 8.05
C GLY A 230 -42.71 7.78 9.18
N SER A 231 -41.86 6.75 9.15
CA SER A 231 -41.79 5.68 10.15
C SER A 231 -40.94 6.10 11.36
N TYR A 232 -41.30 7.20 12.02
CA TYR A 232 -40.48 7.83 13.07
C TYR A 232 -40.21 6.90 14.27
N ARG A 233 -41.20 6.11 14.68
CA ARG A 233 -41.03 5.13 15.78
C ARG A 233 -39.98 4.08 15.46
N GLU A 234 -39.97 3.60 14.21
CA GLU A 234 -39.00 2.60 13.76
C GLU A 234 -37.61 3.24 13.59
N ALA A 235 -37.55 4.49 13.13
CA ALA A 235 -36.31 5.26 13.06
C ALA A 235 -35.67 5.43 14.44
N GLY A 236 -36.46 5.77 15.47
CA GLY A 236 -35.97 5.86 16.85
C GLY A 236 -35.39 4.52 17.34
N ASN A 237 -36.13 3.42 17.17
CA ASN A 237 -35.64 2.09 17.50
C ASN A 237 -34.36 1.71 16.74
N GLN A 238 -34.23 2.14 15.47
CA GLN A 238 -33.04 1.90 14.68
C GLN A 238 -31.84 2.70 15.20
N GLY A 239 -32.03 3.97 15.60
CA GLY A 239 -30.97 4.79 16.18
C GLY A 239 -30.52 4.31 17.57
N LEU A 240 -31.42 3.71 18.36
CA LEU A 240 -31.05 3.10 19.65
C LEU A 240 -30.03 1.95 19.50
N LYS A 241 -30.01 1.24 18.36
CA LYS A 241 -29.03 0.18 18.10
C LYS A 241 -27.58 0.68 18.10
N VAL A 242 -27.36 1.98 17.86
CA VAL A 242 -26.01 2.56 17.82
C VAL A 242 -25.30 2.39 19.17
N PHE A 243 -26.03 2.51 20.29
CA PHE A 243 -25.46 2.35 21.63
C PHE A 243 -24.92 0.93 21.88
N ASP A 244 -25.60 -0.08 21.33
CA ASP A 244 -25.16 -1.48 21.43
C ASP A 244 -24.05 -1.80 20.41
N GLN A 245 -24.07 -1.15 19.24
CA GLN A 245 -23.11 -1.42 18.15
C GLN A 245 -21.73 -0.82 18.42
N ASN A 246 -21.70 0.45 18.81
CA ASN A 246 -20.47 1.14 19.16
C ASN A 246 -20.77 2.34 20.08
N PRO A 247 -20.55 2.19 21.40
CA PRO A 247 -20.81 3.23 22.40
C PRO A 247 -20.08 4.55 22.16
N ASP A 248 -18.95 4.53 21.46
CA ASP A 248 -18.16 5.75 21.17
C ASP A 248 -18.93 6.73 20.27
N PHE A 249 -19.89 6.23 19.48
CA PHE A 249 -20.79 7.05 18.66
C PHE A 249 -22.06 7.50 19.40
N GLY A 250 -22.15 7.21 20.70
CA GLY A 250 -23.27 7.59 21.56
C GLY A 250 -23.64 9.07 21.47
N PRO A 251 -22.69 10.03 21.59
CA PRO A 251 -23.00 11.46 21.51
C PRO A 251 -23.68 11.87 20.19
N GLU A 252 -23.17 11.40 19.04
CA GLU A 252 -23.77 11.72 17.74
C GLU A 252 -25.16 11.07 17.57
N SER A 253 -25.34 9.85 18.09
CA SER A 253 -26.64 9.17 18.05
C SER A 253 -27.69 9.86 18.91
N ILE A 254 -27.31 10.32 20.11
CA ILE A 254 -28.20 11.02 21.05
C ILE A 254 -28.76 12.29 20.40
N ASP A 255 -27.92 13.12 19.78
CA ASP A 255 -28.38 14.37 19.17
C ASP A 255 -29.43 14.11 18.07
N ARG A 256 -29.18 13.09 17.24
CA ARG A 256 -30.10 12.69 16.16
C ARG A 256 -31.41 12.11 16.70
N LEU A 257 -31.34 11.30 17.75
CA LEU A 257 -32.50 10.72 18.42
C LEU A 257 -33.35 11.77 19.14
N MET A 258 -32.71 12.66 19.90
CA MET A 258 -33.37 13.76 20.61
C MET A 258 -34.12 14.67 19.64
N LYS A 259 -33.49 15.01 18.51
CA LYS A 259 -34.14 15.78 17.47
C LYS A 259 -35.36 15.06 16.89
N LEU A 260 -35.22 13.77 16.56
CA LEU A 260 -36.30 12.96 16.02
C LEU A 260 -37.49 12.86 16.99
N GLU A 261 -37.23 12.58 18.27
CA GLU A 261 -38.28 12.46 19.29
C GLU A 261 -38.91 13.80 19.63
N HIS A 262 -38.17 14.91 19.57
CA HIS A 262 -38.74 16.25 19.73
C HIS A 262 -39.67 16.64 18.59
N GLU A 263 -39.29 16.34 17.34
CA GLU A 263 -40.06 16.70 16.15
C GLU A 263 -41.27 15.78 15.91
N HIS A 264 -41.17 14.50 16.29
CA HIS A 264 -42.12 13.47 15.84
C HIS A 264 -42.50 12.41 16.90
N GLY A 265 -41.96 12.51 18.11
CA GLY A 265 -42.08 11.47 19.13
C GLY A 265 -42.63 11.95 20.47
N ASP A 266 -42.40 11.15 21.52
CA ASP A 266 -42.82 11.41 22.89
C ASP A 266 -41.58 11.33 23.79
N ILE A 267 -41.06 12.51 24.19
CA ILE A 267 -39.77 12.71 24.87
C ILE A 267 -39.63 11.82 26.13
N GLY A 268 -40.74 11.43 26.76
CA GLY A 268 -40.75 10.57 27.95
C GLY A 268 -40.15 9.17 27.76
N ARG A 269 -39.93 8.70 26.53
CA ARG A 269 -39.36 7.37 26.25
C ARG A 269 -37.84 7.27 26.39
N LEU A 270 -37.11 8.37 26.29
CA LEU A 270 -35.64 8.38 26.31
C LEU A 270 -35.03 8.51 27.73
N VAL A 271 -35.87 8.72 28.75
CA VAL A 271 -35.46 9.06 30.13
C VAL A 271 -35.57 7.85 31.09
N LYS A 272 -35.86 6.64 30.56
CA LYS A 272 -35.93 5.40 31.36
C LYS A 272 -34.74 4.50 31.09
#